data_AF-A0A0P0EXT6-F1
#
_entry.id   AF-A0A0P0EXT6-F1
#
_cell.length_a   1.000
_cell.length_b   1.000
_cell.length_c   1.000
_cell.angle_alpha   90.00
_cell.angle_beta   90.00
_cell.angle_gamma   90.00
#
_symmetry.space_group_name_H-M   'P 1'
#
loop_
_entity.id
_entity.type
_entity.pdbx_description
1 polymer ?
#
loop_
_entity_poly.entity_id
_entity_poly.type
_entity_poly.pdbx_seq_one_letter_code
_entity_poly.pdbx_strand_id
1 'polypeptide(L)'
;MKTCQSFYIGGAWIEPAAGATVMEVLNPATEQVSGTVALGGPEDAQRAVAAAHAAFDGFSRTPLNERLELLAAVCALFEKRMDEVADAITEEMGAPLAALSKPAQAFMGLAHFKTALEAAREYPFERTRGTTRILREPVGVCAMITPWNWPINQIACKVAPALATGCTMVLKPSEFAPYSAWIFAEILHEAGVPAGVFNMFYGDGAVVGPVLASHPLVDMVSLTGSTRAGASVSHNAADSIKRVSLELGGKSANIICESADLTKAVTHGVRSMMSNTGQSCNAPSRMYVPASRLDEAEKIAAQVCARLVVGDPRGDRTGVGPIANQRQYERVQRLIQAGIEEGASLLCGGPGRPEGLERGFYAKPTVFSRATDTMTIMREEIFGPVLTIRPYEDIEEAIHSANDSLYGLSGYVYAGTVDEARAVAKRLRTGMVHLNGASIDLAAPFGGYKQSGIGREWGEVGFEEFLETKSVYGSEPAA
;
A
#
# COMPACT_ATOMS: atom_id res chain seq x y z
N MET A 1 -20.33 -5.06 18.21
CA MET A 1 -20.00 -5.84 17.01
C MET A 1 -20.31 -4.95 15.82
N LYS A 2 -19.32 -4.64 14.98
CA LYS A 2 -19.49 -3.74 13.83
C LYS A 2 -20.17 -4.50 12.67
N THR A 3 -21.03 -3.82 11.90
CA THR A 3 -21.79 -4.46 10.81
C THR A 3 -21.68 -3.64 9.54
N CYS A 4 -20.97 -4.16 8.54
CA CYS A 4 -20.76 -3.55 7.24
C CYS A 4 -21.53 -4.33 6.17
N GLN A 5 -22.86 -4.37 6.29
CA GLN A 5 -23.73 -5.22 5.46
C GLN A 5 -24.43 -4.49 4.31
N SER A 6 -24.27 -3.17 4.21
CA SER A 6 -24.78 -2.37 3.07
C SER A 6 -23.61 -1.89 2.20
N PHE A 7 -23.90 -1.44 0.98
CA PHE A 7 -22.91 -0.86 0.06
C PHE A 7 -23.22 0.62 -0.19
N TYR A 8 -22.18 1.45 -0.30
CA TYR A 8 -22.33 2.86 -0.61
C TYR A 8 -22.36 3.04 -2.12
N ILE A 9 -23.54 3.12 -2.74
CA ILE A 9 -23.68 3.19 -4.19
C ILE A 9 -24.66 4.33 -4.52
N GLY A 10 -24.26 5.20 -5.45
CA GLY A 10 -25.12 6.32 -5.88
C GLY A 10 -25.40 7.35 -4.78
N GLY A 11 -24.50 7.50 -3.80
CA GLY A 11 -24.66 8.45 -2.70
C GLY A 11 -25.50 7.97 -1.52
N ALA A 12 -25.87 6.68 -1.48
CA ALA A 12 -26.65 6.09 -0.39
C ALA A 12 -26.12 4.71 0.00
N TRP A 13 -26.37 4.32 1.25
CA TRP A 13 -26.19 2.95 1.71
C TRP A 13 -27.37 2.08 1.24
N ILE A 14 -27.09 1.09 0.39
CA ILE A 14 -28.09 0.20 -0.21
C ILE A 14 -27.83 -1.26 0.16
N GLU A 15 -28.89 -2.06 0.11
CA GLU A 15 -28.77 -3.50 0.32
C GLU A 15 -27.95 -4.18 -0.80
N PRO A 16 -27.14 -5.19 -0.45
CA PRO A 16 -26.46 -6.04 -1.42
C PRO A 16 -27.46 -6.68 -2.41
N ALA A 17 -27.00 -6.95 -3.63
CA ALA A 17 -27.77 -7.72 -4.58
C ALA A 17 -28.02 -9.15 -4.08
N ALA A 18 -28.98 -9.83 -4.71
CA ALA A 18 -29.29 -11.22 -4.38
C ALA A 18 -28.06 -12.12 -4.56
N GLY A 19 -27.86 -13.05 -3.64
CA GLY A 19 -26.70 -13.96 -3.65
C GLY A 19 -25.45 -13.41 -2.96
N ALA A 20 -25.50 -12.19 -2.39
CA ALA A 20 -24.47 -11.72 -1.49
C ALA A 20 -24.32 -12.68 -0.28
N THR A 21 -23.08 -12.88 0.16
CA THR A 21 -22.77 -13.70 1.34
C THR A 21 -22.33 -12.81 2.49
N VAL A 22 -22.27 -13.35 3.71
CA VAL A 22 -21.76 -12.62 4.87
C VAL A 22 -20.49 -13.30 5.35
N MET A 23 -19.45 -12.50 5.58
CA MET A 23 -18.19 -12.94 6.13
C MET A 23 -18.02 -12.39 7.55
N GLU A 24 -17.55 -13.24 8.46
CA GLU A 24 -17.09 -12.81 9.78
C GLU A 24 -15.75 -12.08 9.67
N VAL A 25 -15.67 -10.92 10.31
CA VAL A 25 -14.42 -10.16 10.44
C VAL A 25 -13.82 -10.53 11.78
N LEU A 26 -12.62 -11.09 11.77
CA LEU A 26 -11.91 -11.49 12.97
C LEU A 26 -10.98 -10.38 13.43
N ASN A 27 -10.93 -10.12 14.74
CA ASN A 27 -9.84 -9.36 15.33
C ASN A 27 -8.60 -10.26 15.41
N PRO A 28 -7.50 -9.93 14.72
CA PRO A 28 -6.34 -10.82 14.63
C PRO A 28 -5.55 -10.97 15.93
N ALA A 29 -5.72 -10.07 16.90
CA ALA A 29 -5.07 -10.16 18.21
C ALA A 29 -5.78 -11.18 19.11
N THR A 30 -7.07 -11.42 18.89
CA THR A 30 -7.89 -12.28 19.75
C THR A 30 -8.48 -13.48 19.04
N GLU A 31 -8.43 -13.56 17.71
CA GLU A 31 -9.11 -14.59 16.90
C GLU A 31 -10.64 -14.62 17.15
N GLN A 32 -11.22 -13.54 17.69
CA GLN A 32 -12.66 -13.41 17.92
C GLN A 32 -13.33 -12.63 16.81
N VAL A 33 -14.59 -12.95 16.54
CA VAL A 33 -15.44 -12.17 15.63
C VAL A 33 -15.64 -10.77 16.20
N SER A 34 -15.15 -9.75 15.50
CA SER A 34 -15.35 -8.33 15.84
C SER A 34 -16.57 -7.73 15.15
N GLY A 35 -17.04 -8.38 14.08
CA GLY A 35 -18.11 -7.90 13.23
C GLY A 35 -18.35 -8.76 12.00
N THR A 36 -19.18 -8.26 11.10
CA THR A 36 -19.50 -8.93 9.84
C THR A 36 -19.49 -7.95 8.67
N VAL A 37 -19.21 -8.45 7.48
CA VAL A 37 -19.23 -7.70 6.22
C VAL A 37 -20.01 -8.49 5.17
N ALA A 38 -20.88 -7.82 4.42
CA ALA A 38 -21.53 -8.43 3.26
C ALA A 38 -20.54 -8.50 2.09
N LEU A 39 -20.50 -9.61 1.36
CA LEU A 39 -19.70 -9.77 0.16
C LEU A 39 -20.64 -9.84 -1.05
N GLY A 40 -20.66 -8.75 -1.80
CA GLY A 40 -21.42 -8.59 -3.03
C GLY A 40 -20.78 -9.30 -4.22
N GLY A 41 -21.54 -9.38 -5.30
CA GLY A 41 -21.18 -10.10 -6.52
C GLY A 41 -21.08 -9.20 -7.76
N PRO A 42 -21.12 -9.81 -8.96
CA PRO A 42 -21.07 -9.08 -10.23
C PRO A 42 -22.20 -8.05 -10.39
N GLU A 43 -23.39 -8.31 -9.86
CA GLU A 43 -24.51 -7.36 -9.93
C GLU A 43 -24.23 -6.09 -9.11
N ASP A 44 -23.62 -6.20 -7.94
CA ASP A 44 -23.22 -5.04 -7.14
C ASP A 44 -22.16 -4.19 -7.85
N ALA A 45 -21.18 -4.85 -8.48
CA ALA A 45 -20.18 -4.20 -9.30
C ALA A 45 -20.83 -3.42 -10.47
N GLN A 46 -21.82 -4.03 -11.15
CA GLN A 46 -22.57 -3.37 -12.22
C GLN A 46 -23.32 -2.13 -11.72
N ARG A 47 -24.01 -2.22 -10.58
CA ARG A 47 -24.74 -1.09 -9.97
C ARG A 47 -23.79 0.05 -9.61
N ALA A 48 -22.65 -0.28 -9.00
CA ALA A 48 -21.65 0.70 -8.61
C ALA A 48 -21.01 1.41 -9.82
N VAL A 49 -20.64 0.65 -10.86
CA VAL A 49 -20.05 1.23 -12.08
C VAL A 49 -21.08 2.06 -12.84
N ALA A 50 -22.33 1.61 -12.93
CA ALA A 50 -23.40 2.40 -13.56
C ALA A 50 -23.61 3.75 -12.85
N ALA A 51 -23.57 3.77 -11.51
CA ALA A 51 -23.66 5.01 -10.73
C ALA A 51 -22.45 5.94 -10.96
N ALA A 52 -21.23 5.39 -11.00
CA ALA A 52 -20.02 6.15 -11.32
C ALA A 52 -20.09 6.77 -12.73
N HIS A 53 -20.43 5.96 -13.72
CA HIS A 53 -20.56 6.41 -15.10
C HIS A 53 -21.61 7.51 -15.26
N ALA A 54 -22.78 7.37 -14.62
CA ALA A 54 -23.84 8.38 -14.67
C ALA A 54 -23.43 9.72 -14.03
N ALA A 55 -22.55 9.70 -13.03
CA ALA A 55 -22.07 10.90 -12.35
C ALA A 55 -20.91 11.61 -13.08
N PHE A 56 -20.23 10.93 -14.00
CA PHE A 56 -18.97 11.40 -14.59
C PHE A 56 -19.11 12.71 -15.38
N ASP A 57 -20.09 12.80 -16.28
CA ASP A 57 -20.26 14.00 -17.12
C ASP A 57 -20.50 15.27 -16.28
N GLY A 58 -21.21 15.14 -15.16
CA GLY A 58 -21.46 16.25 -14.24
C GLY A 58 -20.19 16.62 -13.46
N PHE A 59 -19.58 15.65 -12.79
CA PHE A 59 -18.47 15.89 -11.88
C PHE A 59 -17.16 16.29 -12.60
N SER A 60 -16.89 15.72 -13.78
CA SER A 60 -15.72 16.07 -14.59
C SER A 60 -15.71 17.54 -15.04
N ARG A 61 -16.88 18.18 -15.10
CA ARG A 61 -17.06 19.59 -15.48
C ARG A 61 -17.18 20.53 -14.29
N THR A 62 -17.26 20.00 -13.06
CA THR A 62 -17.24 20.81 -11.84
C THR A 62 -15.96 21.66 -11.82
N PRO A 63 -16.04 23.00 -11.65
CA PRO A 63 -14.87 23.87 -11.60
C PRO A 63 -13.82 23.40 -10.58
N LEU A 64 -12.53 23.62 -10.89
CA LEU A 64 -11.42 23.19 -10.03
C LEU A 64 -11.56 23.74 -8.60
N ASN A 65 -11.96 25.00 -8.43
CA ASN A 65 -12.15 25.61 -7.11
C ASN A 65 -13.20 24.87 -6.27
N GLU A 66 -14.29 24.41 -6.85
CA GLU A 66 -15.32 23.63 -6.15
C GLU A 66 -14.80 22.25 -5.76
N ARG A 67 -14.00 21.60 -6.62
CA ARG A 67 -13.33 20.33 -6.27
C ARG A 67 -12.31 20.52 -5.14
N LEU A 68 -11.59 21.64 -5.12
CA LEU A 68 -10.66 21.98 -4.04
C LEU A 68 -11.38 22.26 -2.71
N GLU A 69 -12.55 22.90 -2.75
CA GLU A 69 -13.41 23.10 -1.58
C GLU A 69 -13.93 21.75 -1.03
N LEU A 70 -14.34 20.84 -1.90
CA LEU A 70 -14.73 19.48 -1.53
C LEU A 70 -13.57 18.72 -0.84
N LEU A 71 -12.36 18.75 -1.41
CA LEU A 71 -11.19 18.13 -0.80
C LEU A 71 -10.84 18.73 0.57
N ALA A 72 -11.00 20.05 0.73
CA ALA A 72 -10.80 20.72 2.01
C ALA A 72 -11.84 20.28 3.05
N ALA A 73 -13.10 20.10 2.65
CA ALA A 73 -14.16 19.56 3.51
C ALA A 73 -13.86 18.13 3.94
N VAL A 74 -13.40 17.27 3.01
CA VAL A 74 -12.96 15.91 3.33
C VAL A 74 -11.81 15.92 4.33
N CYS A 75 -10.78 16.77 4.14
CA CYS A 75 -9.68 16.91 5.09
C CYS A 75 -10.18 17.25 6.50
N ALA A 76 -11.08 18.23 6.61
CA ALA A 76 -11.60 18.69 7.90
C ALA A 76 -12.43 17.62 8.62
N LEU A 77 -13.23 16.84 7.89
CA LEU A 77 -14.01 15.74 8.46
C LEU A 77 -13.12 14.54 8.82
N PHE A 78 -12.16 14.21 7.97
CA PHE A 78 -11.19 13.16 8.25
C PHE A 78 -10.39 13.45 9.51
N GLU A 79 -9.90 14.69 9.68
CA GLU A 79 -9.16 15.10 10.88
C GLU A 79 -9.98 14.93 12.16
N LYS A 80 -11.29 15.24 12.12
CA LYS A 80 -12.21 15.03 13.27
C LYS A 80 -12.42 13.56 13.60
N ARG A 81 -12.40 12.68 12.59
CA ARG A 81 -12.68 11.23 12.74
C ARG A 81 -11.42 10.36 12.72
N MET A 82 -10.23 10.97 12.78
CA MET A 82 -8.94 10.27 12.69
C MET A 82 -8.77 9.21 13.78
N ASP A 83 -9.29 9.46 14.98
CA ASP A 83 -9.23 8.51 16.10
C ASP A 83 -10.15 7.29 15.86
N GLU A 84 -11.35 7.50 15.32
CA GLU A 84 -12.25 6.40 14.93
C GLU A 84 -11.63 5.53 13.84
N VAL A 85 -10.96 6.16 12.88
CA VAL A 85 -10.22 5.48 11.82
C VAL A 85 -9.08 4.64 12.40
N ALA A 86 -8.26 5.22 13.29
CA ALA A 86 -7.15 4.51 13.91
C ALA A 86 -7.62 3.30 14.74
N ASP A 87 -8.70 3.46 15.50
CA ASP A 87 -9.31 2.37 16.26
C ASP A 87 -9.86 1.27 15.34
N ALA A 88 -10.48 1.62 14.22
CA ALA A 88 -10.98 0.66 13.24
C ALA A 88 -9.84 -0.17 12.63
N ILE A 89 -8.74 0.48 12.27
CA ILE A 89 -7.54 -0.18 11.74
C ILE A 89 -6.95 -1.15 12.77
N THR A 90 -6.76 -0.73 14.02
CA THR A 90 -6.27 -1.62 15.08
C THR A 90 -7.19 -2.82 15.29
N GLU A 91 -8.51 -2.63 15.24
CA GLU A 91 -9.48 -3.72 15.43
C GLU A 91 -9.49 -4.74 14.27
N GLU A 92 -9.40 -4.28 13.02
CA GLU A 92 -9.58 -5.15 11.85
C GLU A 92 -8.29 -5.84 11.40
N MET A 93 -7.12 -5.22 11.57
CA MET A 93 -5.85 -5.77 11.08
C MET A 93 -4.74 -5.85 12.14
N GLY A 94 -4.99 -5.37 13.37
CA GLY A 94 -4.11 -5.60 14.52
C GLY A 94 -2.90 -4.66 14.61
N ALA A 95 -2.83 -3.56 13.85
CA ALA A 95 -1.74 -2.61 13.99
C ALA A 95 -1.75 -1.98 15.39
N PRO A 96 -0.58 -1.85 16.06
CA PRO A 96 -0.51 -1.19 17.36
C PRO A 96 -1.01 0.25 17.30
N LEU A 97 -1.98 0.58 18.16
CA LEU A 97 -2.72 1.85 18.09
C LEU A 97 -1.81 3.06 18.26
N ALA A 98 -1.05 3.08 19.36
CA ALA A 98 -0.20 4.20 19.75
C ALA A 98 1.07 4.30 18.90
N ALA A 99 1.61 3.17 18.43
CA ALA A 99 2.87 3.13 17.70
C ALA A 99 2.71 3.24 16.17
N LEU A 100 1.53 2.89 15.63
CA LEU A 100 1.35 2.74 14.19
C LEU A 100 -0.01 3.23 13.66
N SER A 101 -1.13 2.70 14.16
CA SER A 101 -2.44 2.98 13.55
C SER A 101 -2.78 4.47 13.57
N LYS A 102 -2.65 5.13 14.72
CA LYS A 102 -2.95 6.56 14.87
C LYS A 102 -1.86 7.46 14.24
N PRO A 103 -0.57 7.37 14.63
CA PRO A 103 0.43 8.32 14.17
C PRO A 103 0.85 8.13 12.70
N ALA A 104 0.55 6.98 12.09
CA ALA A 104 0.94 6.69 10.71
C ALA A 104 -0.23 6.23 9.84
N GLN A 105 -0.88 5.09 10.10
CA GLN A 105 -1.83 4.52 9.13
C GLN A 105 -3.06 5.40 8.88
N ALA A 106 -3.68 5.92 9.94
CA ALA A 106 -4.79 6.87 9.86
C ALA A 106 -4.31 8.23 9.33
N PHE A 107 -3.19 8.73 9.86
CA PHE A 107 -2.60 10.00 9.43
C PHE A 107 -2.32 10.05 7.92
N MET A 108 -1.82 8.95 7.32
CA MET A 108 -1.58 8.88 5.88
C MET A 108 -2.84 9.09 5.06
N GLY A 109 -4.02 8.72 5.57
CA GLY A 109 -5.30 9.05 4.93
C GLY A 109 -5.47 10.55 4.73
N LEU A 110 -5.37 11.31 5.82
CA LEU A 110 -5.45 12.77 5.80
C LEU A 110 -4.34 13.39 4.95
N ALA A 111 -3.11 12.87 5.08
CA ALA A 111 -1.95 13.41 4.40
C ALA A 111 -2.08 13.32 2.87
N HIS A 112 -2.58 12.20 2.32
CA HIS A 112 -2.82 12.07 0.88
C HIS A 112 -3.85 13.07 0.35
N PHE A 113 -4.91 13.37 1.12
CA PHE A 113 -5.87 14.41 0.73
C PHE A 113 -5.25 15.81 0.76
N LYS A 114 -4.44 16.13 1.77
CA LYS A 114 -3.72 17.41 1.83
C LYS A 114 -2.75 17.57 0.64
N THR A 115 -1.96 16.52 0.36
CA THR A 115 -1.03 16.53 -0.78
C THR A 115 -1.74 16.61 -2.13
N ALA A 116 -2.86 15.89 -2.31
CA ALA A 116 -3.64 15.99 -3.56
C ALA A 116 -4.25 17.38 -3.75
N LEU A 117 -4.70 18.03 -2.67
CA LEU A 117 -5.23 19.39 -2.69
C LEU A 117 -4.14 20.41 -3.06
N GLU A 118 -2.92 20.25 -2.54
CA GLU A 118 -1.76 21.08 -2.92
C GLU A 118 -1.37 20.84 -4.39
N ALA A 119 -1.20 19.59 -4.80
CA ALA A 119 -0.85 19.22 -6.16
C ALA A 119 -1.87 19.78 -7.17
N ALA A 120 -3.17 19.64 -6.90
CA ALA A 120 -4.22 20.10 -7.80
C ALA A 120 -4.28 21.63 -7.96
N ARG A 121 -3.86 22.39 -6.93
CA ARG A 121 -3.77 23.87 -7.01
C ARG A 121 -2.67 24.33 -7.95
N GLU A 122 -1.56 23.61 -7.99
CA GLU A 122 -0.37 23.98 -8.75
C GLU A 122 -0.33 23.33 -10.14
N TYR A 123 -1.11 22.25 -10.35
CA TYR A 123 -1.05 21.48 -11.57
C TYR A 123 -1.54 22.27 -12.81
N PRO A 124 -0.71 22.39 -13.85
CA PRO A 124 -1.08 23.10 -15.08
C PRO A 124 -1.92 22.19 -15.99
N PHE A 125 -3.23 22.15 -15.73
CA PHE A 125 -4.21 21.39 -16.53
C PHE A 125 -4.24 21.78 -18.01
N GLU A 126 -3.78 22.99 -18.33
CA GLU A 126 -3.63 23.46 -19.71
C GLU A 126 -2.24 24.05 -19.95
N ARG A 127 -1.64 23.70 -21.09
CA ARG A 127 -0.37 24.29 -21.55
C ARG A 127 -0.43 24.60 -23.04
N THR A 128 0.19 25.69 -23.47
CA THR A 128 0.27 26.06 -24.90
C THR A 128 1.64 25.71 -25.48
N ARG A 129 1.65 25.12 -26.69
CA ARG A 129 2.84 24.89 -27.50
C ARG A 129 2.59 25.36 -28.94
N GLY A 130 3.14 26.53 -29.29
CA GLY A 130 2.84 27.17 -30.58
C GLY A 130 1.35 27.46 -30.71
N THR A 131 0.72 26.99 -31.80
CA THR A 131 -0.74 27.11 -32.00
C THR A 131 -1.57 26.01 -31.32
N THR A 132 -0.92 25.08 -30.61
CA THR A 132 -1.58 23.92 -30.01
C THR A 132 -1.83 24.14 -28.52
N ARG A 133 -3.06 23.88 -28.08
CA ARG A 133 -3.43 23.80 -26.66
C ARG A 133 -3.40 22.34 -26.22
N ILE A 134 -2.65 22.03 -25.17
CA ILE A 134 -2.59 20.70 -24.55
C ILE A 134 -3.42 20.74 -23.28
N LEU A 135 -4.41 19.85 -23.19
CA LEU A 135 -5.33 19.73 -22.07
C LEU A 135 -5.06 18.44 -21.30
N ARG A 136 -5.27 18.49 -19.99
CA ARG A 136 -5.26 17.35 -19.07
C ARG A 136 -6.66 17.16 -18.51
N GLU A 137 -7.30 16.06 -18.86
CA GLU A 137 -8.71 15.79 -18.56
C GLU A 137 -8.84 14.52 -17.71
N PRO A 138 -9.84 14.37 -16.83
CA PRO A 138 -10.00 13.16 -16.04
C PRO A 138 -10.11 11.92 -16.94
N VAL A 139 -9.45 10.83 -16.54
CA VAL A 139 -9.40 9.58 -17.31
C VAL A 139 -10.77 8.92 -17.46
N GLY A 140 -11.71 9.17 -16.53
CA GLY A 140 -13.07 8.63 -16.59
C GLY A 140 -13.53 7.99 -15.29
N VAL A 141 -14.13 6.80 -15.43
CA VAL A 141 -14.54 5.93 -14.33
C VAL A 141 -13.37 5.03 -13.91
N CYS A 142 -12.99 5.11 -12.64
CA CYS A 142 -11.89 4.33 -12.08
C CYS A 142 -12.39 3.17 -11.20
N ALA A 143 -11.99 1.94 -11.51
CA ALA A 143 -12.11 0.82 -10.58
C ALA A 143 -10.89 0.77 -9.67
N MET A 144 -11.09 0.79 -8.35
CA MET A 144 -10.03 0.84 -7.35
C MET A 144 -10.10 -0.40 -6.43
N ILE A 145 -9.01 -1.14 -6.32
CA ILE A 145 -8.91 -2.35 -5.49
C ILE A 145 -7.76 -2.17 -4.51
N THR A 146 -8.02 -2.28 -3.21
CA THR A 146 -7.03 -2.00 -2.16
C THR A 146 -6.80 -3.20 -1.21
N PRO A 147 -5.58 -3.34 -0.65
CA PRO A 147 -5.23 -4.41 0.28
C PRO A 147 -5.61 -4.02 1.72
N TRP A 148 -5.38 -4.96 2.64
CA TRP A 148 -5.72 -4.82 4.07
C TRP A 148 -4.60 -4.22 4.93
N ASN A 149 -3.36 -4.15 4.43
CA ASN A 149 -2.18 -3.95 5.28
C ASN A 149 -1.89 -2.49 5.66
N TRP A 150 -2.38 -1.54 4.86
CA TRP A 150 -2.35 -0.10 5.11
C TRP A 150 -3.67 0.50 4.59
N PRO A 151 -4.82 0.10 5.14
CA PRO A 151 -6.10 0.14 4.43
C PRO A 151 -6.47 1.56 3.98
N ILE A 152 -6.44 2.52 4.90
CA ILE A 152 -6.76 3.91 4.61
C ILE A 152 -5.72 4.60 3.73
N ASN A 153 -4.43 4.36 3.93
CA ASN A 153 -3.39 4.90 3.05
C ASN A 153 -3.66 4.49 1.60
N GLN A 154 -3.96 3.21 1.37
CA GLN A 154 -4.17 2.65 0.04
C GLN A 154 -5.48 3.11 -0.61
N ILE A 155 -6.48 3.46 0.20
CA ILE A 155 -7.71 4.08 -0.28
C ILE A 155 -7.44 5.54 -0.65
N ALA A 156 -6.86 6.31 0.26
CA ALA A 156 -6.69 7.75 0.11
C ALA A 156 -5.71 8.11 -1.03
N CYS A 157 -4.61 7.36 -1.22
CA CYS A 157 -3.67 7.60 -2.31
C CYS A 157 -4.27 7.42 -3.71
N LYS A 158 -5.43 6.73 -3.82
CA LYS A 158 -6.18 6.57 -5.08
C LYS A 158 -7.34 7.54 -5.17
N VAL A 159 -8.15 7.65 -4.12
CA VAL A 159 -9.39 8.45 -4.13
C VAL A 159 -9.09 9.95 -4.15
N ALA A 160 -8.09 10.41 -3.40
CA ALA A 160 -7.77 11.84 -3.33
C ALA A 160 -7.37 12.43 -4.70
N PRO A 161 -6.39 11.88 -5.45
CA PRO A 161 -6.05 12.40 -6.77
C PRO A 161 -7.18 12.20 -7.80
N ALA A 162 -7.99 11.15 -7.69
CA ALA A 162 -9.11 10.93 -8.60
C ALA A 162 -10.25 11.94 -8.37
N LEU A 163 -10.55 12.32 -7.12
CA LEU A 163 -11.50 13.39 -6.81
C LEU A 163 -10.99 14.76 -7.29
N ALA A 164 -9.71 15.06 -7.02
CA ALA A 164 -9.05 16.27 -7.51
C ALA A 164 -9.08 16.37 -9.05
N THR A 165 -8.95 15.19 -9.66
CA THR A 165 -9.21 14.77 -11.03
C THR A 165 -10.37 15.39 -11.78
N GLY A 166 -11.53 15.30 -11.13
CA GLY A 166 -12.81 15.16 -11.80
C GLY A 166 -13.15 13.72 -12.24
N CYS A 167 -12.45 12.68 -11.75
CA CYS A 167 -12.81 11.28 -12.01
C CYS A 167 -13.97 10.83 -11.11
N THR A 168 -14.66 9.76 -11.52
CA THR A 168 -15.59 9.02 -10.65
C THR A 168 -15.03 7.64 -10.38
N MET A 169 -15.44 6.99 -9.30
CA MET A 169 -14.81 5.75 -8.89
C MET A 169 -15.73 4.72 -8.23
N VAL A 170 -15.29 3.48 -8.34
CA VAL A 170 -15.81 2.32 -7.62
C VAL A 170 -14.67 1.69 -6.84
N LEU A 171 -14.76 1.72 -5.52
CA LEU A 171 -13.81 1.13 -4.59
C LEU A 171 -14.29 -0.26 -4.14
N LYS A 172 -13.43 -1.27 -4.31
CA LYS A 172 -13.50 -2.55 -3.61
C LYS A 172 -12.37 -2.63 -2.59
N PRO A 173 -12.58 -2.26 -1.32
CA PRO A 173 -11.57 -2.41 -0.30
C PRO A 173 -11.40 -3.88 0.06
N SER A 174 -10.31 -4.22 0.76
CA SER A 174 -10.14 -5.58 1.26
C SER A 174 -11.23 -5.93 2.26
N GLU A 175 -11.83 -7.09 2.05
CA GLU A 175 -12.81 -7.71 2.94
C GLU A 175 -12.24 -7.99 4.34
N PHE A 176 -10.92 -8.06 4.49
CA PHE A 176 -10.22 -8.24 5.77
C PHE A 176 -9.99 -6.93 6.54
N ALA A 177 -10.25 -5.76 5.94
CA ALA A 177 -10.13 -4.46 6.60
C ALA A 177 -11.33 -3.54 6.28
N PRO A 178 -12.57 -3.93 6.65
CA PRO A 178 -13.76 -3.26 6.17
C PRO A 178 -14.16 -2.01 6.97
N TYR A 179 -13.85 -1.95 8.26
CA TYR A 179 -14.34 -0.90 9.16
C TYR A 179 -13.73 0.45 8.85
N SER A 180 -12.43 0.50 8.55
CA SER A 180 -11.79 1.77 8.23
C SER A 180 -12.30 2.32 6.88
N ALA A 181 -12.52 1.45 5.89
CA ALA A 181 -13.15 1.82 4.62
C ALA A 181 -14.60 2.30 4.78
N TRP A 182 -15.36 1.70 5.71
CA TRP A 182 -16.72 2.15 6.04
C TRP A 182 -16.72 3.60 6.54
N ILE A 183 -15.89 3.89 7.56
CA ILE A 183 -15.74 5.24 8.12
C ILE A 183 -15.27 6.22 7.04
N PHE A 184 -14.37 5.78 6.15
CA PHE A 184 -13.94 6.59 5.01
C PHE A 184 -15.10 6.99 4.09
N ALA A 185 -15.99 6.06 3.75
CA ALA A 185 -17.19 6.34 2.96
C ALA A 185 -18.14 7.32 3.66
N GLU A 186 -18.31 7.20 4.98
CA GLU A 186 -19.09 8.15 5.78
C GLU A 186 -18.46 9.56 5.76
N ILE A 187 -17.13 9.67 5.88
CA ILE A 187 -16.42 10.95 5.77
C ILE A 187 -16.70 11.61 4.41
N LEU A 188 -16.63 10.84 3.32
CA LEU A 188 -16.91 11.36 1.97
C LEU A 188 -18.38 11.76 1.79
N HIS A 189 -19.30 10.98 2.36
CA HIS A 189 -20.72 11.30 2.35
C HIS A 189 -21.02 12.61 3.09
N GLU A 190 -20.52 12.74 4.33
CA GLU A 190 -20.67 13.94 5.16
C GLU A 190 -19.99 15.17 4.54
N ALA A 191 -18.92 14.98 3.77
CA ALA A 191 -18.23 16.05 3.04
C ALA A 191 -19.03 16.58 1.84
N GLY A 192 -20.10 15.88 1.45
CA GLY A 192 -20.94 16.26 0.31
C GLY A 192 -20.36 15.83 -1.03
N VAL A 193 -19.59 14.73 -1.08
CA VAL A 193 -19.19 14.13 -2.37
C VAL A 193 -20.46 13.81 -3.18
N PRO A 194 -20.61 14.32 -4.42
CA PRO A 194 -21.85 14.14 -5.16
C PRO A 194 -22.22 12.68 -5.39
N ALA A 195 -23.53 12.41 -5.44
CA ALA A 195 -24.07 11.07 -5.65
C ALA A 195 -23.45 10.40 -6.89
N GLY A 196 -22.93 9.18 -6.69
CA GLY A 196 -22.29 8.39 -7.74
C GLY A 196 -20.82 8.74 -8.00
N VAL A 197 -20.27 9.86 -7.52
CA VAL A 197 -18.85 10.17 -7.72
C VAL A 197 -17.96 9.14 -7.03
N PHE A 198 -18.28 8.82 -5.77
CA PHE A 198 -17.66 7.73 -5.02
C PHE A 198 -18.68 6.63 -4.76
N ASN A 199 -18.30 5.39 -5.08
CA ASN A 199 -19.07 4.19 -4.79
C ASN A 199 -18.16 3.17 -4.11
N MET A 200 -18.68 2.41 -3.17
CA MET A 200 -17.94 1.39 -2.44
C MET A 200 -18.82 0.19 -2.17
N PHE A 201 -18.30 -0.99 -2.47
CA PHE A 201 -18.90 -2.25 -2.07
C PHE A 201 -17.81 -3.24 -1.68
N TYR A 202 -18.15 -4.20 -0.83
CA TYR A 202 -17.25 -5.28 -0.47
C TYR A 202 -17.59 -6.52 -1.31
N GLY A 203 -16.58 -7.33 -1.61
CA GLY A 203 -16.74 -8.57 -2.37
C GLY A 203 -15.44 -9.35 -2.39
N ASP A 204 -15.50 -10.65 -2.66
CA ASP A 204 -14.29 -11.48 -2.80
C ASP A 204 -13.46 -11.01 -4.00
N GLY A 205 -12.17 -10.73 -3.78
CA GLY A 205 -11.29 -10.19 -4.82
C GLY A 205 -11.15 -11.07 -6.07
N ALA A 206 -11.24 -12.39 -5.93
CA ALA A 206 -11.19 -13.32 -7.06
C ALA A 206 -12.50 -13.34 -7.86
N VAL A 207 -13.61 -12.91 -7.26
CA VAL A 207 -14.93 -12.83 -7.92
C VAL A 207 -15.13 -11.47 -8.56
N VAL A 208 -15.00 -10.38 -7.79
CA VAL A 208 -15.40 -9.05 -8.26
C VAL A 208 -14.26 -8.26 -8.90
N GLY A 209 -13.00 -8.63 -8.61
CA GLY A 209 -11.82 -8.01 -9.24
C GLY A 209 -11.81 -8.15 -10.76
N PRO A 210 -11.95 -9.37 -11.32
CA PRO A 210 -12.06 -9.58 -12.77
C PRO A 210 -13.25 -8.83 -13.39
N VAL A 211 -14.41 -8.83 -12.73
CA VAL A 211 -15.62 -8.14 -13.20
C VAL A 211 -15.37 -6.64 -13.32
N LEU A 212 -14.80 -6.00 -12.29
CA LEU A 212 -14.44 -4.58 -12.35
C LEU A 212 -13.40 -4.30 -13.44
N ALA A 213 -12.40 -5.18 -13.57
CA ALA A 213 -11.34 -5.00 -14.55
C ALA A 213 -11.81 -5.15 -16.00
N SER A 214 -12.78 -6.03 -16.27
CA SER A 214 -13.32 -6.25 -17.61
C SER A 214 -14.52 -5.36 -17.96
N HIS A 215 -15.14 -4.69 -16.98
CA HIS A 215 -16.36 -3.91 -17.19
C HIS A 215 -16.20 -2.84 -18.30
N PRO A 216 -17.12 -2.73 -19.28
CA PRO A 216 -16.94 -1.86 -20.45
C PRO A 216 -17.02 -0.36 -20.17
N LEU A 217 -17.66 0.04 -19.05
CA LEU A 217 -17.76 1.44 -18.61
C LEU A 217 -16.68 1.87 -17.60
N VAL A 218 -15.62 1.07 -17.43
CA VAL A 218 -14.46 1.45 -16.61
C VAL A 218 -13.34 1.87 -17.55
N ASP A 219 -12.73 3.02 -17.31
CA ASP A 219 -11.67 3.57 -18.16
C ASP A 219 -10.27 3.27 -17.59
N MET A 220 -10.18 3.15 -16.26
CA MET A 220 -8.95 2.87 -15.54
C MET A 220 -9.17 1.85 -14.41
N VAL A 221 -8.23 0.93 -14.24
CA VAL A 221 -8.17 0.06 -13.06
C VAL A 221 -6.90 0.35 -12.28
N SER A 222 -7.05 0.67 -10.99
CA SER A 222 -5.96 0.84 -10.05
C SER A 222 -6.03 -0.24 -8.97
N LEU A 223 -5.04 -1.14 -8.94
CA LEU A 223 -4.94 -2.20 -7.95
C LEU A 223 -3.67 -2.03 -7.12
N THR A 224 -3.84 -2.04 -5.79
CA THR A 224 -2.73 -2.37 -4.89
C THR A 224 -2.95 -3.77 -4.33
N GLY A 225 -1.95 -4.66 -4.42
CA GLY A 225 -2.11 -6.03 -3.94
C GLY A 225 -0.97 -6.97 -4.33
N SER A 226 -1.28 -8.27 -4.44
CA SER A 226 -0.28 -9.27 -4.83
C SER A 226 -0.01 -9.27 -6.33
N THR A 227 1.19 -9.69 -6.75
CA THR A 227 1.54 -9.84 -8.17
C THR A 227 0.57 -10.74 -8.93
N ARG A 228 0.05 -11.80 -8.29
CA ARG A 228 -1.00 -12.67 -8.87
C ARG A 228 -2.28 -11.91 -9.16
N ALA A 229 -2.73 -11.06 -8.23
CA ALA A 229 -3.93 -10.25 -8.41
C ALA A 229 -3.71 -9.18 -9.50
N GLY A 230 -2.53 -8.54 -9.53
CA GLY A 230 -2.14 -7.61 -10.58
C GLY A 230 -2.19 -8.24 -11.98
N ALA A 231 -1.60 -9.42 -12.15
CA ALA A 231 -1.64 -10.15 -13.42
C ALA A 231 -3.08 -10.48 -13.85
N SER A 232 -3.92 -10.93 -12.92
CA SER A 232 -5.34 -11.20 -13.19
C SER A 232 -6.08 -9.95 -13.67
N VAL A 233 -5.90 -8.81 -12.99
CA VAL A 233 -6.51 -7.54 -13.40
C VAL A 233 -6.01 -7.11 -14.78
N SER A 234 -4.70 -7.18 -15.04
CA SER A 234 -4.15 -6.84 -16.35
C SER A 234 -4.73 -7.67 -17.48
N HIS A 235 -4.87 -8.99 -17.29
CA HIS A 235 -5.48 -9.85 -18.31
C HIS A 235 -6.94 -9.47 -18.60
N ASN A 236 -7.73 -9.18 -17.55
CA ASN A 236 -9.14 -8.82 -17.72
C ASN A 236 -9.34 -7.40 -18.27
N ALA A 237 -8.39 -6.49 -18.08
CA ALA A 237 -8.43 -5.13 -18.60
C ALA A 237 -7.98 -5.02 -20.06
N ALA A 238 -7.28 -6.04 -20.58
CA ALA A 238 -6.60 -6.01 -21.87
C ALA A 238 -7.55 -5.85 -23.07
N ASP A 239 -8.66 -6.60 -23.11
CA ASP A 239 -9.58 -6.59 -24.27
C ASP A 239 -10.19 -5.20 -24.52
N SER A 240 -10.33 -4.41 -23.46
CA SER A 240 -10.86 -3.05 -23.47
C SER A 240 -9.79 -1.95 -23.52
N ILE A 241 -8.50 -2.31 -23.53
CA ILE A 241 -7.37 -1.37 -23.61
C ILE A 241 -7.43 -0.28 -22.51
N LYS A 242 -7.86 -0.66 -21.31
CA LYS A 242 -7.98 0.28 -20.19
C LYS A 242 -6.60 0.66 -19.66
N ARG A 243 -6.50 1.83 -19.03
CA ARG A 243 -5.33 2.17 -18.22
C ARG A 243 -5.26 1.23 -17.01
N VAL A 244 -4.09 0.65 -16.76
CA VAL A 244 -3.87 -0.24 -15.62
C VAL A 244 -2.72 0.30 -14.78
N SER A 245 -3.03 0.69 -13.55
CA SER A 245 -2.07 1.11 -12.52
C SER A 245 -1.97 0.01 -11.45
N LEU A 246 -0.76 -0.49 -11.21
CA LEU A 246 -0.50 -1.61 -10.31
C LEU A 246 0.57 -1.22 -9.29
N GLU A 247 0.24 -1.37 -8.02
CA GLU A 247 1.19 -1.35 -6.91
C GLU A 247 1.24 -2.75 -6.28
N LEU A 248 2.36 -3.45 -6.45
CA LEU A 248 2.47 -4.87 -6.14
C LEU A 248 3.50 -5.13 -5.03
N GLY A 249 3.80 -6.41 -4.83
CA GLY A 249 4.73 -6.85 -3.79
C GLY A 249 6.17 -6.38 -4.02
N GLY A 250 6.98 -6.56 -2.98
CA GLY A 250 8.38 -6.18 -2.97
C GLY A 250 9.29 -7.19 -2.27
N LYS A 251 10.58 -7.11 -2.60
CA LYS A 251 11.65 -7.77 -1.84
C LYS A 251 12.80 -6.79 -1.66
N SER A 252 12.51 -5.66 -1.02
CA SER A 252 13.39 -4.50 -0.97
C SER A 252 14.73 -4.81 -0.32
N ALA A 253 15.79 -4.37 -0.99
CA ALA A 253 17.17 -4.53 -0.55
C ALA A 253 17.59 -3.36 0.36
N ASN A 254 18.34 -3.66 1.41
CA ASN A 254 18.94 -2.71 2.33
C ASN A 254 20.46 -2.95 2.36
N ILE A 255 21.19 -2.15 1.60
CA ILE A 255 22.64 -2.26 1.43
C ILE A 255 23.33 -1.38 2.47
N ILE A 256 24.18 -1.99 3.28
CA ILE A 256 25.02 -1.30 4.25
C ILE A 256 26.44 -1.27 3.70
N CYS A 257 26.91 -0.12 3.21
CA CYS A 257 28.29 0.05 2.75
C CYS A 257 29.29 -0.12 3.90
N GLU A 258 30.54 -0.44 3.58
CA GLU A 258 31.59 -0.67 4.58
C GLU A 258 31.85 0.55 5.46
N SER A 259 31.76 1.75 4.87
CA SER A 259 31.92 3.05 5.54
C SER A 259 30.76 3.43 6.47
N ALA A 260 29.65 2.68 6.46
CA ALA A 260 28.47 3.02 7.22
C ALA A 260 28.66 2.83 8.74
N ASP A 261 27.93 3.63 9.51
CA ASP A 261 27.64 3.33 10.91
C ASP A 261 26.73 2.09 10.97
N LEU A 262 27.36 0.93 11.22
CA LEU A 262 26.69 -0.36 11.23
C LEU A 262 25.64 -0.46 12.34
N THR A 263 25.90 0.12 13.51
CA THR A 263 24.92 0.08 14.61
C THR A 263 23.67 0.81 14.23
N LYS A 264 23.80 2.02 13.67
CA LYS A 264 22.65 2.80 13.18
C LYS A 264 21.92 2.08 12.04
N ALA A 265 22.67 1.59 11.05
CA ALA A 265 22.13 0.97 9.86
C ALA A 265 21.36 -0.34 10.16
N VAL A 266 21.97 -1.26 10.92
CA VAL A 266 21.34 -2.54 11.30
C VAL A 266 20.14 -2.29 12.23
N THR A 267 20.27 -1.39 13.21
CA THR A 267 19.16 -1.05 14.11
C THR A 267 17.95 -0.51 13.35
N HIS A 268 18.17 0.42 12.43
CA HIS A 268 17.09 0.94 11.60
C HIS A 268 16.50 -0.14 10.70
N GLY A 269 17.34 -0.92 10.00
CA GLY A 269 16.85 -1.96 9.09
C GLY A 269 15.98 -3.01 9.79
N VAL A 270 16.39 -3.47 10.98
CA VAL A 270 15.58 -4.40 11.79
C VAL A 270 14.26 -3.74 12.20
N ARG A 271 14.29 -2.54 12.79
CA ARG A 271 13.06 -1.85 13.23
C ARG A 271 12.09 -1.59 12.08
N SER A 272 12.60 -1.12 10.95
CA SER A 272 11.81 -0.86 9.74
C SER A 272 11.19 -2.14 9.18
N MET A 273 11.90 -3.27 9.22
CA MET A 273 11.34 -4.57 8.82
C MET A 273 10.24 -5.06 9.76
N MET A 274 10.36 -4.81 11.07
CA MET A 274 9.37 -5.27 12.04
C MET A 274 8.16 -4.35 12.20
N SER A 275 8.24 -3.12 11.66
CA SER A 275 7.09 -2.19 11.60
C SER A 275 5.93 -2.82 10.80
N ASN A 276 4.70 -2.57 11.24
CA ASN A 276 3.50 -3.22 10.73
C ASN A 276 3.57 -4.76 10.72
N THR A 277 4.39 -5.34 11.60
CA THR A 277 4.66 -6.79 11.63
C THR A 277 5.21 -7.29 10.28
N GLY A 278 5.96 -6.45 9.57
CA GLY A 278 6.53 -6.74 8.25
C GLY A 278 5.52 -6.80 7.10
N GLN A 279 4.28 -6.38 7.33
CA GLN A 279 3.19 -6.40 6.35
C GLN A 279 3.20 -5.11 5.50
N SER A 280 4.35 -4.79 4.92
CA SER A 280 4.54 -3.59 4.09
C SER A 280 5.31 -3.96 2.83
N CYS A 281 4.78 -3.57 1.66
CA CYS A 281 5.37 -3.91 0.36
C CYS A 281 6.79 -3.35 0.18
N ASN A 282 7.10 -2.21 0.79
CA ASN A 282 8.40 -1.57 0.76
C ASN A 282 9.36 -2.02 1.88
N ALA A 283 8.99 -3.01 2.71
CA ALA A 283 9.81 -3.39 3.87
C ALA A 283 11.22 -3.87 3.48
N PRO A 284 12.30 -3.43 4.19
CA PRO A 284 13.70 -3.73 3.87
C PRO A 284 14.10 -5.18 4.23
N SER A 285 13.44 -6.16 3.62
CA SER A 285 13.50 -7.58 4.02
C SER A 285 14.79 -8.32 3.65
N ARG A 286 15.63 -7.75 2.77
CA ARG A 286 16.97 -8.26 2.44
C ARG A 286 18.04 -7.28 2.87
N MET A 287 18.76 -7.57 3.94
CA MET A 287 19.87 -6.74 4.42
C MET A 287 21.20 -7.29 3.91
N TYR A 288 21.98 -6.45 3.25
CA TYR A 288 23.30 -6.77 2.72
C TYR A 288 24.36 -6.11 3.59
N VAL A 289 25.30 -6.91 4.09
CA VAL A 289 26.33 -6.48 5.05
C VAL A 289 27.71 -6.92 4.56
N PRO A 290 28.78 -6.11 4.72
CA PRO A 290 30.13 -6.55 4.41
C PRO A 290 30.48 -7.83 5.19
N ALA A 291 31.04 -8.83 4.52
CA ALA A 291 31.37 -10.12 5.12
C ALA A 291 32.30 -9.96 6.34
N SER A 292 33.24 -9.01 6.28
CA SER A 292 34.16 -8.66 7.38
C SER A 292 33.46 -8.13 8.64
N ARG A 293 32.21 -7.67 8.53
CA ARG A 293 31.41 -7.07 9.62
C ARG A 293 30.17 -7.89 9.97
N LEU A 294 30.01 -9.08 9.41
CA LEU A 294 28.82 -9.90 9.58
C LEU A 294 28.54 -10.21 11.05
N ASP A 295 29.54 -10.73 11.79
CA ASP A 295 29.36 -11.11 13.20
C ASP A 295 28.96 -9.92 14.09
N GLU A 296 29.43 -8.70 13.77
CA GLU A 296 29.02 -7.46 14.44
C GLU A 296 27.55 -7.15 14.15
N ALA A 297 27.14 -7.25 12.88
CA ALA A 297 25.75 -7.04 12.46
C ALA A 297 24.79 -8.08 13.06
N GLU A 298 25.18 -9.36 13.12
CA GLU A 298 24.38 -10.44 13.72
C GLU A 298 24.08 -10.13 15.20
N LYS A 299 25.09 -9.67 15.95
CA LYS A 299 24.93 -9.28 17.36
C LYS A 299 23.98 -8.10 17.52
N ILE A 300 24.13 -7.06 16.69
CA ILE A 300 23.26 -5.88 16.72
C ILE A 300 21.81 -6.28 16.39
N ALA A 301 21.61 -7.09 15.35
CA ALA A 301 20.28 -7.52 14.94
C ALA A 301 19.58 -8.34 16.04
N ALA A 302 20.28 -9.28 16.67
CA ALA A 302 19.76 -10.06 17.79
C ALA A 302 19.40 -9.17 19.00
N GLN A 303 20.26 -8.20 19.35
CA GLN A 303 20.00 -7.25 20.44
C GLN A 303 18.79 -6.36 20.17
N VAL A 304 18.60 -5.91 18.92
CA VAL A 304 17.44 -5.10 18.55
C VAL A 304 16.17 -5.93 18.63
N CYS A 305 16.18 -7.17 18.13
CA CYS A 305 15.03 -8.07 18.20
C CYS A 305 14.61 -8.38 19.64
N ALA A 306 15.57 -8.61 20.54
CA ALA A 306 15.30 -8.86 21.95
C ALA A 306 14.62 -7.68 22.69
N ARG A 307 14.66 -6.47 22.11
CA ARG A 307 14.03 -5.26 22.67
C ARG A 307 12.67 -4.94 22.05
N LEU A 308 12.24 -5.69 21.03
CA LEU A 308 10.94 -5.49 20.42
C LEU A 308 9.83 -6.02 21.34
N VAL A 309 8.79 -5.21 21.52
CA VAL A 309 7.61 -5.59 22.30
C VAL A 309 6.52 -6.05 21.34
N VAL A 310 6.29 -7.36 21.32
CA VAL A 310 5.16 -8.00 20.64
C VAL A 310 4.03 -8.16 21.65
N GLY A 311 2.80 -7.81 21.30
CA GLY A 311 1.69 -7.93 22.25
C GLY A 311 0.37 -7.34 21.78
N ASP A 312 -0.52 -7.10 22.75
CA ASP A 312 -1.82 -6.46 22.52
C ASP A 312 -1.62 -5.14 21.74
N PRO A 313 -2.24 -4.98 20.56
CA PRO A 313 -2.18 -3.74 19.78
C PRO A 313 -2.62 -2.49 20.55
N ARG A 314 -3.39 -2.63 21.63
CA ARG A 314 -3.80 -1.51 22.49
C ARG A 314 -2.85 -1.23 23.65
N GLY A 315 -1.78 -2.02 23.81
CA GLY A 315 -0.76 -1.78 24.82
C GLY A 315 0.15 -0.59 24.48
N ASP A 316 0.38 0.32 25.43
CA ASP A 316 1.16 1.55 25.24
C ASP A 316 2.61 1.33 24.77
N ARG A 317 3.18 0.15 25.09
CA ARG A 317 4.55 -0.21 24.73
C ARG A 317 4.64 -1.14 23.53
N THR A 318 3.51 -1.61 22.99
CA THR A 318 3.49 -2.58 21.90
C THR A 318 4.00 -1.92 20.62
N GLY A 319 5.09 -2.47 20.07
CA GLY A 319 5.68 -2.02 18.80
C GLY A 319 5.35 -2.94 17.63
N VAL A 320 4.99 -4.20 17.91
CA VAL A 320 4.69 -5.22 16.89
C VAL A 320 3.38 -5.92 17.26
N GLY A 321 2.39 -5.86 16.36
CA GLY A 321 1.08 -6.50 16.53
C GLY A 321 1.05 -7.93 15.98
N PRO A 322 -0.13 -8.57 15.91
CA PRO A 322 -0.29 -9.83 15.19
C PRO A 322 -0.14 -9.64 13.67
N ILE A 323 -0.04 -10.75 12.94
CA ILE A 323 -0.32 -10.80 11.51
C ILE A 323 -1.83 -10.64 11.30
N ALA A 324 -2.26 -9.94 10.25
CA ALA A 324 -3.64 -9.48 10.11
C ALA A 324 -4.69 -10.59 9.91
N ASN A 325 -4.30 -11.78 9.45
CA ASN A 325 -5.24 -12.89 9.27
C ASN A 325 -4.54 -14.26 9.30
N GLN A 326 -5.33 -15.31 9.54
CA GLN A 326 -4.86 -16.70 9.68
C GLN A 326 -4.07 -17.18 8.44
N ARG A 327 -4.61 -16.96 7.23
CA ARG A 327 -3.98 -17.42 5.99
C ARG A 327 -2.59 -16.82 5.82
N GLN A 328 -2.44 -15.54 6.13
CA GLN A 328 -1.16 -14.85 6.07
C GLN A 328 -0.21 -15.33 7.18
N TYR A 329 -0.71 -15.56 8.40
CA TYR A 329 0.08 -16.12 9.49
C TYR A 329 0.66 -17.48 9.11
N GLU A 330 -0.17 -18.41 8.63
CA GLU A 330 0.27 -19.74 8.18
C GLU A 330 1.29 -19.66 7.04
N ARG A 331 1.13 -18.73 6.10
CA ARG A 331 2.11 -18.48 5.04
C ARG A 331 3.46 -18.04 5.60
N VAL A 332 3.45 -17.09 6.53
CA VAL A 332 4.68 -16.62 7.20
C VAL A 332 5.36 -17.77 7.94
N GLN A 333 4.61 -18.61 8.67
CA GLN A 333 5.16 -19.77 9.37
C GLN A 333 5.84 -20.76 8.42
N ARG A 334 5.22 -21.05 7.27
CA ARG A 334 5.84 -21.92 6.25
C ARG A 334 7.13 -21.34 5.68
N LEU A 335 7.19 -20.03 5.44
CA LEU A 335 8.39 -19.39 4.89
C LEU A 335 9.51 -19.28 5.93
N ILE A 336 9.19 -19.13 7.22
CA ILE A 336 10.17 -19.26 8.29
C ILE A 336 10.74 -20.69 8.31
N GLN A 337 9.87 -21.70 8.23
CA GLN A 337 10.31 -23.10 8.21
C GLN A 337 11.20 -23.41 7.01
N ALA A 338 10.85 -22.93 5.81
CA ALA A 338 11.69 -23.07 4.62
C ALA A 338 13.08 -22.45 4.80
N GLY A 339 13.19 -21.28 5.44
CA GLY A 339 14.49 -20.67 5.75
C GLY A 339 15.39 -21.54 6.62
N ILE A 340 14.80 -22.25 7.59
CA ILE A 340 15.53 -23.21 8.45
C ILE A 340 15.97 -24.43 7.63
N GLU A 341 15.06 -24.99 6.83
CA GLU A 341 15.32 -26.20 6.03
C GLU A 341 16.37 -25.99 4.94
N GLU A 342 16.43 -24.77 4.38
CA GLU A 342 17.42 -24.39 3.37
C GLU A 342 18.79 -24.03 3.97
N GLY A 343 18.93 -24.03 5.30
CA GLY A 343 20.20 -23.88 6.00
C GLY A 343 20.59 -22.44 6.33
N ALA A 344 19.66 -21.48 6.32
CA ALA A 344 19.93 -20.14 6.82
C ALA A 344 20.14 -20.16 8.35
N SER A 345 21.02 -19.30 8.86
CA SER A 345 21.29 -19.21 10.30
C SER A 345 20.17 -18.43 10.99
N LEU A 346 19.41 -19.09 11.88
CA LEU A 346 18.35 -18.44 12.66
C LEU A 346 18.95 -17.71 13.87
N LEU A 347 19.02 -16.37 13.82
CA LEU A 347 19.59 -15.56 14.90
C LEU A 347 18.62 -15.34 16.06
N CYS A 348 17.34 -15.17 15.76
CA CYS A 348 16.28 -14.98 16.74
C CYS A 348 14.91 -15.27 16.10
N GLY A 349 13.89 -15.43 16.94
CA GLY A 349 12.52 -15.71 16.51
C GLY A 349 12.34 -17.17 16.12
N GLY A 350 11.85 -17.40 14.90
CA GLY A 350 11.53 -18.74 14.40
C GLY A 350 10.03 -19.04 14.41
N PRO A 351 9.64 -20.30 14.17
CA PRO A 351 8.24 -20.67 14.04
C PRO A 351 7.48 -20.57 15.37
N GLY A 352 6.16 -20.50 15.24
CA GLY A 352 5.19 -20.41 16.33
C GLY A 352 4.97 -18.99 16.84
N ARG A 353 4.15 -18.93 17.89
CA ARG A 353 3.79 -17.68 18.57
C ARG A 353 4.82 -17.33 19.66
N PRO A 354 4.98 -16.04 20.02
CA PRO A 354 5.72 -15.65 21.22
C PRO A 354 5.13 -16.28 22.49
N GLU A 355 5.97 -16.48 23.51
CA GLU A 355 5.53 -16.98 24.82
C GLU A 355 4.53 -16.00 25.48
N GLY A 356 3.45 -16.51 26.07
CA GLY A 356 2.40 -15.70 26.70
C GLY A 356 1.41 -15.05 25.71
N LEU A 357 1.53 -15.36 24.42
CA LEU A 357 0.61 -14.93 23.36
C LEU A 357 0.08 -16.16 22.60
N GLU A 358 -0.55 -17.10 23.32
CA GLU A 358 -1.03 -18.37 22.76
C GLU A 358 -2.22 -18.19 21.81
N ARG A 359 -2.94 -17.06 21.94
CA ARG A 359 -4.07 -16.67 21.11
C ARG A 359 -3.74 -15.38 20.35
N GLY A 360 -4.24 -15.28 19.13
CA GLY A 360 -3.92 -14.23 18.18
C GLY A 360 -2.89 -14.72 17.16
N PHE A 361 -2.88 -14.10 15.99
CA PHE A 361 -1.96 -14.44 14.90
C PHE A 361 -0.57 -13.83 15.09
N TYR A 362 -0.04 -13.90 16.32
CA TYR A 362 1.26 -13.34 16.67
C TYR A 362 2.40 -14.17 16.12
N ALA A 363 3.27 -13.55 15.31
CA ALA A 363 4.50 -14.16 14.83
C ALA A 363 5.70 -13.60 15.59
N LYS A 364 6.71 -14.43 15.87
CA LYS A 364 7.97 -13.97 16.45
C LYS A 364 8.72 -13.11 15.41
N PRO A 365 9.19 -11.90 15.76
CA PRO A 365 10.18 -11.19 14.97
C PRO A 365 11.38 -12.10 14.71
N THR A 366 11.65 -12.38 13.44
CA THR A 366 12.58 -13.41 13.01
C THR A 366 13.68 -12.80 12.16
N VAL A 367 14.93 -13.15 12.45
CA VAL A 367 16.08 -12.73 11.66
C VAL A 367 16.88 -13.96 11.25
N PHE A 368 17.00 -14.15 9.95
CA PHE A 368 17.94 -15.08 9.36
C PHE A 368 19.23 -14.35 8.97
N SER A 369 20.36 -15.04 9.09
CA SER A 369 21.67 -14.60 8.62
C SER A 369 22.33 -15.66 7.76
N ARG A 370 23.44 -15.29 7.11
CA ARG A 370 24.23 -16.16 6.22
C ARG A 370 23.37 -16.75 5.11
N ALA A 371 22.39 -15.99 4.65
CA ALA A 371 21.52 -16.40 3.56
C ALA A 371 22.20 -16.27 2.21
N THR A 372 21.77 -17.10 1.25
CA THR A 372 22.24 -17.06 -0.14
C THR A 372 21.10 -16.67 -1.07
N ASP A 373 21.43 -16.19 -2.28
CA ASP A 373 20.44 -15.72 -3.25
C ASP A 373 19.49 -16.82 -3.76
N THR A 374 19.87 -18.09 -3.59
CA THR A 374 19.06 -19.24 -4.02
C THR A 374 17.97 -19.61 -3.01
N MET A 375 18.03 -19.10 -1.78
CA MET A 375 17.06 -19.42 -0.74
C MET A 375 15.69 -18.79 -1.02
N THR A 376 14.61 -19.53 -0.73
CA THR A 376 13.23 -19.07 -0.83
C THR A 376 13.00 -17.78 -0.04
N ILE A 377 13.55 -17.68 1.17
CA ILE A 377 13.45 -16.49 2.03
C ILE A 377 14.16 -15.25 1.47
N MET A 378 15.07 -15.41 0.50
CA MET A 378 15.69 -14.32 -0.24
C MET A 378 14.92 -13.95 -1.52
N ARG A 379 14.15 -14.87 -2.11
CA ARG A 379 13.45 -14.64 -3.38
C ARG A 379 11.99 -14.23 -3.22
N GLU A 380 11.29 -14.81 -2.27
CA GLU A 380 9.86 -14.59 -2.08
C GLU A 380 9.55 -13.48 -1.07
N GLU A 381 8.52 -12.69 -1.37
CA GLU A 381 7.94 -11.74 -0.42
C GLU A 381 7.23 -12.51 0.70
N ILE A 382 7.74 -12.41 1.94
CA ILE A 382 7.18 -13.12 3.09
C ILE A 382 5.94 -12.42 3.64
N PHE A 383 5.99 -11.08 3.70
CA PHE A 383 4.92 -10.23 4.22
C PHE A 383 4.57 -10.55 5.68
N GLY A 384 5.63 -10.65 6.48
CA GLY A 384 5.64 -10.92 7.92
C GLY A 384 6.96 -10.42 8.52
N PRO A 385 7.17 -10.50 9.85
CA PRO A 385 8.27 -9.84 10.55
C PRO A 385 9.55 -10.68 10.42
N VAL A 386 10.02 -10.88 9.18
CA VAL A 386 11.16 -11.74 8.83
C VAL A 386 12.18 -10.94 8.02
N LEU A 387 13.34 -10.70 8.63
CA LEU A 387 14.49 -10.10 7.99
C LEU A 387 15.48 -11.20 7.57
N THR A 388 16.10 -11.04 6.40
CA THR A 388 17.19 -11.92 5.96
C THR A 388 18.46 -11.12 5.74
N ILE A 389 19.56 -11.53 6.38
CA ILE A 389 20.90 -10.94 6.25
C ILE A 389 21.75 -11.81 5.32
N ARG A 390 22.30 -11.18 4.28
CA ARG A 390 23.25 -11.78 3.35
C ARG A 390 24.58 -11.03 3.42
N PRO A 391 25.71 -11.71 3.71
CA PRO A 391 27.02 -11.10 3.59
C PRO A 391 27.37 -10.86 2.12
N TYR A 392 28.28 -9.91 1.86
CA TYR A 392 28.90 -9.68 0.54
C TYR A 392 30.40 -9.38 0.70
N GLU A 393 31.21 -9.73 -0.29
CA GLU A 393 32.65 -9.44 -0.28
C GLU A 393 32.98 -8.08 -0.91
N ASP A 394 32.26 -7.74 -1.98
CA ASP A 394 32.39 -6.46 -2.66
C ASP A 394 31.01 -5.80 -2.90
N ILE A 395 31.01 -4.47 -3.05
CA ILE A 395 29.77 -3.71 -3.24
C ILE A 395 29.08 -4.02 -4.58
N GLU A 396 29.81 -4.49 -5.59
CA GLU A 396 29.28 -4.85 -6.89
C GLU A 396 28.39 -6.10 -6.78
N GLU A 397 28.82 -7.08 -6.01
CA GLU A 397 28.10 -8.30 -5.67
C GLU A 397 26.78 -7.96 -4.95
N ALA A 398 26.82 -7.07 -3.96
CA ALA A 398 25.64 -6.62 -3.24
C ALA A 398 24.63 -5.93 -4.17
N ILE A 399 25.10 -5.05 -5.07
CA ILE A 399 24.25 -4.36 -6.05
C ILE A 399 23.66 -5.35 -7.06
N HIS A 400 24.45 -6.31 -7.53
CA HIS A 400 23.98 -7.35 -8.44
C HIS A 400 22.89 -8.19 -7.78
N SER A 401 23.13 -8.74 -6.57
CA SER A 401 22.13 -9.52 -5.85
C SER A 401 20.89 -8.69 -5.47
N ALA A 402 21.06 -7.43 -5.08
CA ALA A 402 19.92 -6.54 -4.82
C ALA A 402 19.02 -6.41 -6.06
N ASN A 403 19.63 -6.31 -7.24
CA ASN A 403 18.95 -6.25 -8.53
C ASN A 403 18.47 -7.59 -9.06
N ASP A 404 19.05 -8.71 -8.64
CA ASP A 404 18.58 -10.06 -8.95
C ASP A 404 17.36 -10.40 -8.08
N SER A 405 16.24 -9.79 -8.45
CA SER A 405 14.93 -10.01 -7.89
C SER A 405 13.90 -9.70 -8.97
N LEU A 406 12.79 -10.43 -8.97
CA LEU A 406 11.61 -10.12 -9.81
C LEU A 406 11.04 -8.73 -9.47
N TYR A 407 11.27 -8.28 -8.24
CA TYR A 407 10.74 -7.06 -7.66
C TYR A 407 11.69 -5.86 -7.82
N GLY A 408 11.13 -4.67 -7.63
CA GLY A 408 11.84 -3.39 -7.68
C GLY A 408 11.00 -2.26 -7.09
N LEU A 409 10.41 -2.45 -5.91
CA LEU A 409 9.59 -1.41 -5.26
C LEU A 409 10.44 -0.36 -4.53
N SER A 410 11.02 -0.73 -3.38
CA SER A 410 11.92 0.13 -2.61
C SER A 410 13.33 -0.46 -2.44
N GLY A 411 14.28 0.39 -2.07
CA GLY A 411 15.64 0.06 -1.69
C GLY A 411 16.13 0.98 -0.58
N TYR A 412 17.17 0.56 0.12
CA TYR A 412 17.76 1.30 1.23
C TYR A 412 19.28 1.22 1.11
N VAL A 413 19.96 2.33 1.35
CA VAL A 413 21.42 2.39 1.32
C VAL A 413 21.92 3.18 2.52
N TYR A 414 22.82 2.58 3.29
CA TYR A 414 23.57 3.22 4.35
C TYR A 414 25.05 3.32 3.96
N ALA A 415 25.63 4.51 4.11
CA ALA A 415 27.06 4.76 3.86
C ALA A 415 27.57 5.89 4.75
N GLY A 416 28.89 6.03 4.86
CA GLY A 416 29.54 7.09 5.64
C GLY A 416 29.25 8.49 5.10
N THR A 417 28.92 8.62 3.82
CA THR A 417 28.49 9.88 3.20
C THR A 417 27.25 9.70 2.32
N VAL A 418 26.49 10.78 2.12
CA VAL A 418 25.33 10.77 1.22
C VAL A 418 25.74 10.59 -0.24
N ASP A 419 26.92 11.09 -0.65
CA ASP A 419 27.39 10.95 -2.03
C ASP A 419 27.72 9.49 -2.38
N GLU A 420 28.35 8.76 -1.45
CA GLU A 420 28.57 7.32 -1.59
C GLU A 420 27.24 6.57 -1.64
N ALA A 421 26.32 6.84 -0.71
CA ALA A 421 24.99 6.21 -0.69
C ALA A 421 24.23 6.48 -2.01
N ARG A 422 24.32 7.71 -2.53
CA ARG A 422 23.70 8.12 -3.79
C ARG A 422 24.32 7.41 -5.00
N ALA A 423 25.64 7.17 -4.99
CA ALA A 423 26.32 6.43 -6.06
C ALA A 423 25.82 4.98 -6.16
N VAL A 424 25.61 4.31 -5.03
CA VAL A 424 24.99 2.97 -4.97
C VAL A 424 23.52 3.04 -5.39
N ALA A 425 22.75 3.99 -4.85
CA ALA A 425 21.32 4.12 -5.12
C ALA A 425 20.98 4.25 -6.60
N LYS A 426 21.78 5.02 -7.37
CA LYS A 426 21.61 5.19 -8.83
C LYS A 426 21.70 3.89 -9.63
N ARG A 427 22.24 2.84 -9.03
CA ARG A 427 22.48 1.54 -9.68
C ARG A 427 21.44 0.49 -9.29
N LEU A 428 20.55 0.81 -8.36
CA LEU A 428 19.44 -0.05 -7.97
C LEU A 428 18.26 0.13 -8.94
N ARG A 429 17.73 -0.98 -9.45
CA ARG A 429 16.56 -1.02 -10.33
C ARG A 429 15.29 -1.14 -9.49
N THR A 430 14.98 -0.06 -8.78
CA THR A 430 13.84 0.04 -7.88
C THR A 430 13.23 1.44 -7.94
N GLY A 431 11.96 1.61 -7.59
CA GLY A 431 11.30 2.90 -7.72
C GLY A 431 11.67 3.94 -6.66
N MET A 432 11.96 3.50 -5.45
CA MET A 432 12.35 4.37 -4.34
C MET A 432 13.66 3.89 -3.70
N VAL A 433 14.52 4.81 -3.28
CA VAL A 433 15.72 4.49 -2.50
C VAL A 433 15.87 5.44 -1.31
N HIS A 434 15.94 4.89 -0.10
CA HIS A 434 16.16 5.64 1.13
C HIS A 434 17.64 5.69 1.49
N LEU A 435 18.22 6.88 1.59
CA LEU A 435 19.63 7.06 1.96
C LEU A 435 19.75 7.37 3.45
N ASN A 436 20.59 6.62 4.17
CA ASN A 436 20.95 6.87 5.57
C ASN A 436 19.75 7.05 6.53
N GLY A 437 18.63 6.38 6.24
CA GLY A 437 17.41 6.41 7.05
C GLY A 437 16.47 7.58 6.75
N ALA A 438 16.59 8.21 5.58
CA ALA A 438 15.68 9.26 5.14
C ALA A 438 14.21 8.82 5.22
N SER A 439 13.38 9.72 5.77
CA SER A 439 11.92 9.58 5.80
C SER A 439 11.33 9.58 4.38
N ILE A 440 10.09 9.10 4.27
CA ILE A 440 9.30 9.24 3.04
C ILE A 440 8.99 10.71 2.75
N ASP A 441 8.89 11.04 1.45
CA ASP A 441 8.38 12.31 0.93
C ASP A 441 7.06 12.01 0.20
N LEU A 442 5.95 12.57 0.70
CA LEU A 442 4.60 12.30 0.15
C LEU A 442 4.37 12.97 -1.21
N ALA A 443 5.17 13.99 -1.56
CA ALA A 443 5.13 14.62 -2.87
C ALA A 443 5.96 13.85 -3.91
N ALA A 444 6.81 12.90 -3.48
CA ALA A 444 7.60 12.07 -4.38
C ALA A 444 6.79 10.87 -4.89
N PRO A 445 7.05 10.41 -6.13
CA PRO A 445 6.35 9.26 -6.70
C PRO A 445 6.68 7.97 -5.93
N PHE A 446 5.64 7.22 -5.60
CA PHE A 446 5.73 5.88 -5.03
C PHE A 446 5.39 4.86 -6.13
N GLY A 447 6.21 3.84 -6.30
CA GLY A 447 5.81 2.68 -7.12
C GLY A 447 6.93 1.84 -7.68
N GLY A 448 6.57 0.74 -8.35
CA GLY A 448 7.48 -0.34 -8.69
C GLY A 448 8.22 -0.22 -10.04
N TYR A 449 9.43 -0.76 -10.09
CA TYR A 449 10.05 -1.31 -11.29
C TYR A 449 9.67 -2.80 -11.42
N LYS A 450 9.87 -3.38 -12.61
CA LYS A 450 9.73 -4.82 -12.87
C LYS A 450 8.34 -5.34 -12.44
N GLN A 451 8.27 -6.45 -11.69
CA GLN A 451 6.99 -7.03 -11.24
C GLN A 451 6.42 -6.38 -9.96
N SER A 452 7.04 -5.30 -9.47
CA SER A 452 6.50 -4.53 -8.34
C SER A 452 5.41 -3.54 -8.74
N GLY A 453 5.19 -3.31 -10.03
CA GLY A 453 4.10 -2.43 -10.44
C GLY A 453 4.24 -1.85 -11.84
N ILE A 454 3.18 -1.15 -12.26
CA ILE A 454 3.09 -0.35 -13.49
C ILE A 454 2.39 0.96 -13.10
N GLY A 455 2.96 2.09 -13.51
CA GLY A 455 2.51 3.42 -13.07
C GLY A 455 3.12 3.85 -11.75
N ARG A 456 2.70 5.00 -11.23
CA ARG A 456 3.10 5.52 -9.91
C ARG A 456 1.91 6.04 -9.15
N GLU A 457 1.97 5.97 -7.83
CA GLU A 457 1.11 6.70 -6.91
C GLU A 457 1.87 7.87 -6.27
N TRP A 458 1.14 8.68 -5.51
CA TRP A 458 1.64 9.83 -4.73
C TRP A 458 2.13 11.02 -5.57
N GLY A 459 2.11 12.19 -4.95
CA GLY A 459 2.57 13.44 -5.56
C GLY A 459 1.92 13.77 -6.91
N GLU A 460 2.62 14.58 -7.69
CA GLU A 460 2.19 14.99 -9.04
C GLU A 460 2.10 13.79 -10.00
N VAL A 461 3.03 12.84 -9.94
CA VAL A 461 3.03 11.71 -10.90
C VAL A 461 1.85 10.78 -10.67
N GLY A 462 1.49 10.49 -9.41
CA GLY A 462 0.31 9.70 -9.10
C GLY A 462 -0.99 10.42 -9.46
N PHE A 463 -1.00 11.75 -9.39
CA PHE A 463 -2.09 12.57 -9.89
C PHE A 463 -2.25 12.46 -11.42
N GLU A 464 -1.15 12.35 -12.17
CA GLU A 464 -1.17 12.19 -13.63
C GLU A 464 -1.75 10.85 -14.11
N GLU A 465 -1.72 9.80 -13.30
CA GLU A 465 -2.34 8.51 -13.61
C GLU A 465 -3.85 8.63 -13.82
N PHE A 466 -4.49 9.67 -13.27
CA PHE A 466 -5.93 9.92 -13.39
C PHE A 466 -6.28 10.92 -14.50
N LEU A 467 -5.31 11.29 -15.35
CA LEU A 467 -5.48 12.27 -16.42
C LEU A 467 -5.17 11.70 -17.80
N GLU A 468 -6.02 12.00 -18.78
CA GLU A 468 -5.76 11.88 -20.21
C GLU A 468 -5.12 13.15 -20.79
N THR A 469 -4.42 12.99 -21.91
CA THR A 469 -3.81 14.13 -22.64
C THR A 469 -4.50 14.38 -23.96
N LYS A 470 -5.01 15.58 -24.16
CA LYS A 470 -5.64 15.99 -25.42
C LYS A 470 -4.86 17.13 -26.07
N SER A 471 -4.60 17.02 -27.37
CA SER A 471 -4.02 18.10 -28.18
C SER A 471 -5.10 18.76 -29.04
N VAL A 472 -5.29 20.06 -28.87
CA VAL A 472 -6.21 20.89 -29.66
C VAL A 472 -5.38 21.75 -30.62
N TYR A 473 -5.25 21.30 -31.86
CA TYR A 473 -4.47 21.98 -32.90
C TYR A 473 -5.18 23.23 -33.41
N GLY A 474 -4.43 24.32 -33.61
CA GLY A 474 -4.98 25.60 -34.10
C GLY A 474 -5.83 26.35 -33.07
N SER A 475 -5.73 25.98 -31.79
CA SER A 475 -6.43 26.63 -30.68
C SER A 475 -5.96 28.07 -30.44
N GLU A 476 -4.71 28.38 -30.80
CA GLU A 476 -4.14 29.72 -30.70
C GLU A 476 -3.82 30.28 -32.10
N PRO A 477 -3.87 31.60 -32.30
CA PRO A 477 -3.47 32.23 -33.56
C PRO A 477 -2.03 31.85 -33.96
N ALA A 478 -1.82 31.61 -35.26
CA ALA A 478 -0.47 31.51 -35.79
C ALA A 478 0.23 32.88 -35.69
N ALA A 479 1.47 32.87 -35.20
CA ALA A 479 2.31 34.06 -35.09
C ALA A 479 2.70 34.63 -36.46
#